data_AF-A0A5S4GA71-F1
#
_entry.id   AF-A0A5S4GA71-F1
#
_cell.length_a   1.000
_cell.length_b   1.000
_cell.length_c   1.000
_cell.angle_alpha   90.00
_cell.angle_beta   90.00
_cell.angle_gamma   90.00
#
_symmetry.space_group_name_H-M   'P 1'
#
loop_
_entity.id
_entity.type
_entity.pdbx_description
1 polymer ?
#
loop_
_entity_poly.entity_id
_entity_poly.type
_entity_poly.pdbx_seq_one_letter_code
_entity_poly.pdbx_strand_id
1 'polypeptide(L)'
;MERARQLVGDMLIYWFLVVLGTGAFLAFHYTPDNRTVFYDGGYEPLRGVPMSDAYRSALQISFDVPGGLLVRQLHHSSSLLLVLGTAVWAVLGRFRYAPALLGFGLVLLSALAGYGSVDDLLSGTVLGRLPTVVWYGLHLLTALALAATLVVSSHREAVRNPRTPGFVALSLVLTALVFFWP
;
A
#
# COMPACT_ATOMS: atom_id res chain seq x y z
N MET A 1 8.19 19.22 -18.18
CA MET A 1 7.20 18.82 -17.15
C MET A 1 6.44 17.55 -17.51
N GLU A 2 5.85 17.44 -18.72
CA GLU A 2 5.03 16.28 -19.08
C GLU A 2 5.77 14.94 -19.08
N ARG A 3 6.99 14.87 -19.62
CA ARG A 3 7.81 13.64 -19.59
C ARG A 3 8.22 13.21 -18.19
N ALA A 4 8.53 14.15 -17.29
CA ALA A 4 8.85 13.85 -15.90
C ALA A 4 7.61 13.31 -15.16
N ARG A 5 6.44 13.90 -15.40
CA ARG A 5 5.16 13.42 -14.85
C ARG A 5 4.82 12.01 -15.34
N GLN A 6 5.04 11.73 -16.63
CA GLN A 6 4.87 10.40 -17.22
C GLN A 6 5.84 9.39 -16.57
N LEU A 7 7.10 9.77 -16.38
CA LEU A 7 8.12 8.93 -15.76
C LEU A 7 7.72 8.52 -14.34
N VAL A 8 7.31 9.49 -13.50
CA VAL A 8 6.82 9.20 -12.15
C VAL A 8 5.56 8.32 -12.19
N GLY A 9 4.64 8.58 -13.11
CA GLY A 9 3.44 7.75 -13.29
C GLY A 9 3.76 6.27 -13.58
N ASP A 10 4.75 6.02 -14.44
CA ASP A 10 5.20 4.65 -14.75
C ASP A 10 5.94 4.01 -13.56
N MET A 11 6.77 4.78 -12.83
CA MET A 11 7.42 4.30 -11.59
C MET A 11 6.41 3.89 -10.53
N LEU A 12 5.31 4.65 -10.39
CA LEU A 12 4.22 4.35 -9.45
C LEU A 12 3.55 3.00 -9.75
N ILE A 13 3.41 2.62 -11.02
CA ILE A 13 2.90 1.30 -11.38
C ILE A 13 3.84 0.21 -10.85
N TYR A 14 5.15 0.36 -11.02
CA TYR A 14 6.10 -0.65 -10.56
C TYR A 14 6.13 -0.78 -9.03
N TRP A 15 6.07 0.32 -8.28
CA TRP A 15 5.92 0.25 -6.82
C TRP A 15 4.58 -0.35 -6.41
N PHE A 16 3.50 -0.08 -7.15
CA PHE A 16 2.21 -0.71 -6.91
C PHE A 16 2.24 -2.22 -7.18
N LEU A 17 3.11 -2.73 -8.05
CA LEU A 17 3.29 -4.17 -8.20
C LEU A 17 3.96 -4.80 -6.97
N VAL A 18 4.92 -4.10 -6.34
CA VAL A 18 5.55 -4.55 -5.08
C VAL A 18 4.54 -4.53 -3.92
N VAL A 19 3.91 -3.35 -3.73
CA VAL A 19 2.48 -3.18 -3.41
C VAL A 19 1.63 -4.45 -3.25
N LEU A 20 1.11 -4.82 -4.42
CA LEU A 20 0.18 -5.90 -4.66
C LEU A 20 0.78 -7.27 -4.32
N GLY A 21 2.04 -7.53 -4.70
CA GLY A 21 2.68 -8.82 -4.43
C GLY A 21 2.86 -9.09 -2.95
N THR A 22 3.38 -8.10 -2.21
CA THR A 22 3.51 -8.19 -0.75
C THR A 22 2.14 -8.20 -0.06
N GLY A 23 1.18 -7.40 -0.54
CA GLY A 23 -0.18 -7.37 0.00
C GLY A 23 -0.93 -8.70 -0.19
N ALA A 24 -0.75 -9.37 -1.32
CA ALA A 24 -1.33 -10.69 -1.58
C ALA A 24 -0.77 -11.75 -0.62
N PHE A 25 0.54 -11.72 -0.34
CA PHE A 25 1.15 -12.57 0.68
C PHE A 25 0.55 -12.31 2.07
N LEU A 26 0.43 -11.05 2.47
CA LEU A 26 -0.15 -10.70 3.77
C LEU A 26 -1.62 -11.12 3.87
N ALA A 27 -2.40 -10.88 2.81
CA ALA A 27 -3.81 -11.25 2.74
C ALA A 27 -4.03 -12.76 2.89
N PHE A 28 -3.10 -13.60 2.42
CA PHE A 28 -3.18 -15.05 2.57
C PHE A 28 -3.09 -15.51 4.04
N HIS A 29 -2.42 -14.73 4.90
CA HIS A 29 -2.19 -15.06 6.30
C HIS A 29 -3.01 -14.21 7.29
N TYR A 30 -3.81 -13.27 6.80
CA TYR A 30 -4.50 -12.26 7.61
C TYR A 30 -6.00 -12.57 7.77
N THR A 31 -6.54 -12.34 8.97
CA THR A 31 -7.96 -12.57 9.29
C THR A 31 -8.64 -11.27 9.71
N PRO A 32 -9.49 -10.64 8.89
CA PRO A 32 -10.16 -9.38 9.21
C PRO A 32 -11.39 -9.56 10.12
N ASP A 33 -11.18 -9.99 11.37
CA ASP A 33 -12.26 -10.25 12.33
C ASP A 33 -12.00 -9.57 13.70
N ASN A 34 -13.02 -8.96 14.27
CA ASN A 34 -12.99 -8.31 15.58
C ASN A 34 -13.34 -9.24 16.74
N ARG A 35 -13.63 -10.54 16.50
CA ARG A 35 -13.90 -11.50 17.58
C ARG A 35 -12.72 -11.52 18.57
N THR A 36 -13.05 -11.53 19.86
CA THR A 36 -12.04 -11.59 20.93
C THR A 36 -11.43 -12.99 21.00
N VAL A 37 -10.11 -13.04 20.96
CA VAL A 37 -9.30 -14.26 21.11
C VAL A 37 -8.17 -13.98 22.11
N PHE A 38 -7.62 -15.03 22.71
CA PHE A 38 -6.42 -14.93 23.53
C PHE A 38 -5.20 -15.23 22.68
N TYR A 39 -4.15 -14.42 22.80
CA TYR A 39 -2.92 -14.64 22.05
C TYR A 39 -2.12 -15.81 22.63
N ASP A 40 -1.70 -16.72 21.77
CA ASP A 40 -0.95 -17.94 22.09
C ASP A 40 0.28 -18.14 21.18
N GLY A 41 0.65 -17.13 20.38
CA GLY A 41 1.74 -17.18 19.41
C GLY A 41 3.15 -17.01 20.00
N GLY A 42 4.13 -16.79 19.11
CA GLY A 42 5.56 -16.74 19.45
C GLY A 42 6.03 -15.48 20.19
N TYR A 43 5.24 -14.41 20.22
CA TYR A 43 5.59 -13.18 20.95
C TYR A 43 5.19 -13.27 22.43
N GLU A 44 6.04 -13.91 23.24
CA GLU A 44 5.84 -14.17 24.68
C GLU A 44 5.18 -13.03 25.49
N PRO A 45 5.58 -11.74 25.35
CA PRO A 45 5.01 -10.66 26.16
C PRO A 45 3.49 -10.48 26.04
N LEU A 46 2.87 -10.96 24.96
CA LEU A 46 1.43 -10.87 24.75
C LEU A 46 0.68 -12.17 25.01
N ARG A 47 1.34 -13.23 25.46
CA ARG A 47 0.67 -14.52 25.69
C ARG A 47 -0.43 -14.40 26.75
N GLY A 48 -1.61 -14.93 26.45
CA GLY A 48 -2.80 -14.85 27.31
C GLY A 48 -3.50 -13.50 27.33
N VAL A 49 -3.04 -12.51 26.55
CA VAL A 49 -3.69 -11.20 26.44
C VAL A 49 -4.89 -11.32 25.48
N PRO A 50 -6.10 -10.85 25.87
CA PRO A 50 -7.24 -10.78 24.97
C PRO A 50 -7.05 -9.69 23.92
N MET A 51 -7.34 -10.01 22.66
CA MET A 51 -7.24 -9.09 21.51
C MET A 51 -8.21 -9.51 20.40
N SER A 52 -8.34 -8.70 19.34
CA SER A 52 -9.07 -9.12 18.15
C SER A 52 -8.29 -10.15 17.34
N ASP A 53 -9.01 -10.98 16.59
CA ASP A 53 -8.40 -11.95 15.68
C ASP A 53 -7.62 -11.27 14.53
N ALA A 54 -8.03 -10.06 14.14
CA ALA A 54 -7.27 -9.18 13.25
C ALA A 54 -5.89 -8.84 13.82
N TYR A 55 -5.81 -8.38 15.06
CA TYR A 55 -4.53 -8.07 15.69
C TYR A 55 -3.69 -9.34 15.93
N ARG A 56 -4.32 -10.43 16.37
CA ARG A 56 -3.67 -11.75 16.56
C ARG A 56 -3.03 -12.25 15.27
N SER A 57 -3.77 -12.23 14.14
CA SER A 57 -3.24 -12.68 12.84
C SER A 57 -2.12 -11.76 12.34
N ALA A 58 -2.17 -10.46 12.58
CA ALA A 58 -1.06 -9.55 12.28
C ALA A 58 0.21 -9.90 13.08
N LEU A 59 0.08 -10.21 14.38
CA LEU A 59 1.20 -10.68 15.20
C LEU A 59 1.74 -12.02 14.69
N GLN A 60 0.86 -12.96 14.33
CA GLN A 60 1.24 -14.25 13.76
C GLN A 60 2.07 -14.07 12.47
N ILE A 61 1.66 -13.17 11.57
CA ILE A 61 2.45 -12.85 10.37
C ILE A 61 3.84 -12.34 10.76
N SER A 62 3.94 -11.47 11.76
CA SER A 62 5.22 -10.91 12.17
C SER A 62 6.16 -11.92 12.80
N PHE A 63 5.67 -12.79 13.67
CA PHE A 63 6.53 -13.56 14.56
C PHE A 63 6.57 -15.05 14.22
N ASP A 64 5.55 -15.58 13.55
CA ASP A 64 5.36 -17.02 13.38
C ASP A 64 5.42 -17.46 11.90
N VAL A 65 5.19 -16.54 10.95
CA VAL A 65 5.32 -16.83 9.51
C VAL A 65 6.75 -16.56 9.02
N PRO A 66 7.44 -17.54 8.40
CA PRO A 66 8.78 -17.34 7.86
C PRO A 66 8.85 -16.16 6.88
N GLY A 67 9.70 -15.18 7.18
CA GLY A 67 9.84 -13.96 6.38
C GLY A 67 8.66 -12.98 6.49
N GLY A 68 7.64 -13.26 7.31
CA GLY A 68 6.43 -12.44 7.38
C GLY A 68 6.68 -11.02 7.88
N LEU A 69 7.55 -10.82 8.90
CA LEU A 69 7.95 -9.48 9.33
C LEU A 69 8.63 -8.68 8.21
N LEU A 70 9.53 -9.33 7.46
CA LEU A 70 10.21 -8.71 6.33
C LEU A 70 9.20 -8.28 5.26
N VAL A 71 8.25 -9.14 4.91
CA VAL A 71 7.21 -8.81 3.92
C VAL A 71 6.30 -7.68 4.42
N ARG A 72 5.95 -7.64 5.72
CA ARG A 72 5.20 -6.53 6.32
C ARG A 72 5.97 -5.21 6.22
N GLN A 73 7.25 -5.20 6.58
CA GLN A 73 8.11 -4.02 6.47
C GLN A 73 8.22 -3.58 5.01
N LEU A 74 8.42 -4.52 4.09
CA LEU A 74 8.50 -4.24 2.66
C LEU A 74 7.20 -3.62 2.14
N HIS A 75 6.04 -4.19 2.50
CA HIS A 75 4.73 -3.68 2.12
C HIS A 75 4.51 -2.25 2.63
N HIS A 76 4.87 -1.99 3.88
CA HIS A 76 4.75 -0.69 4.52
C HIS A 76 5.68 0.35 3.88
N SER A 77 6.97 0.06 3.77
CA SER A 77 7.95 0.94 3.13
C SER A 77 7.58 1.25 1.67
N SER A 78 7.13 0.24 0.92
CA SER A 78 6.67 0.42 -0.46
C SER A 78 5.41 1.29 -0.54
N SER A 79 4.49 1.14 0.42
CA SER A 79 3.28 1.98 0.52
C SER A 79 3.63 3.43 0.82
N LEU A 80 4.62 3.69 1.66
CA LEU A 80 5.14 5.04 1.91
C LEU A 80 5.73 5.67 0.64
N LEU A 81 6.51 4.90 -0.13
CA LEU A 81 7.04 5.37 -1.42
C LEU A 81 5.92 5.69 -2.42
N LEU A 82 4.83 4.92 -2.45
CA LEU A 82 3.64 5.25 -3.25
C LEU A 82 2.98 6.56 -2.79
N VAL A 83 2.85 6.81 -1.49
CA VAL A 83 2.33 8.07 -0.96
C VAL A 83 3.19 9.25 -1.39
N LEU A 84 4.51 9.15 -1.21
CA LEU A 84 5.44 10.21 -1.62
C LEU A 84 5.45 10.40 -3.14
N GLY A 85 5.47 9.32 -3.91
CA GLY A 85 5.49 9.35 -5.37
C GLY A 85 4.21 9.95 -5.97
N THR A 86 3.04 9.63 -5.42
CA THR A 86 1.77 10.23 -5.87
C THR A 86 1.66 11.71 -5.50
N ALA A 87 2.23 12.12 -4.37
CA ALA A 87 2.37 13.54 -4.03
C ALA A 87 3.23 14.28 -5.06
N VAL A 88 4.41 13.73 -5.39
CA VAL A 88 5.29 14.28 -6.45
C VAL A 88 4.56 14.30 -7.79
N TRP A 89 3.81 13.25 -8.12
CA TRP A 89 3.03 13.16 -9.35
C TRP A 89 1.95 14.25 -9.43
N ALA A 90 1.26 14.53 -8.33
CA ALA A 90 0.28 15.61 -8.22
C ALA A 90 0.93 17.00 -8.37
N VAL A 91 2.10 17.21 -7.75
CA VAL A 91 2.90 18.44 -7.88
C VAL A 91 3.37 18.65 -9.32
N LEU A 92 3.88 17.61 -9.98
CA LEU A 92 4.27 17.68 -11.41
C LEU A 92 3.08 17.93 -12.32
N GLY A 93 1.89 17.46 -11.93
CA GLY A 93 0.60 17.79 -12.52
C GLY A 93 0.06 19.17 -12.14
N ARG A 94 0.81 19.96 -11.37
CA ARG A 94 0.46 21.30 -10.84
C ARG A 94 -0.89 21.33 -10.13
N PHE A 95 -1.28 20.22 -9.49
CA PHE A 95 -2.61 20.03 -8.88
C PHE A 95 -3.79 20.28 -9.84
N ARG A 96 -3.58 20.10 -11.15
CA ARG A 96 -4.62 20.24 -12.18
C ARG A 96 -4.80 18.97 -13.00
N TYR A 97 -3.86 18.03 -12.91
CA TYR A 97 -3.97 16.73 -13.55
C TYR A 97 -4.82 15.79 -12.68
N ALA A 98 -6.10 15.64 -13.04
CA ALA A 98 -7.09 14.91 -12.24
C ALA A 98 -6.66 13.48 -11.85
N PRO A 99 -6.04 12.65 -12.71
CA PRO A 99 -5.59 11.32 -12.30
C PRO A 99 -4.54 11.33 -11.18
N ALA A 100 -3.64 12.32 -11.17
CA ALA A 100 -2.64 12.42 -10.10
C ALA A 100 -3.25 12.87 -8.77
N LEU A 101 -4.21 13.78 -8.80
CA LEU A 101 -4.97 14.17 -7.60
C LEU A 101 -5.79 13.01 -7.04
N LEU A 102 -6.50 12.31 -7.93
CA LEU A 102 -7.28 11.13 -7.54
C LEU A 102 -6.37 10.04 -6.97
N GLY A 103 -5.25 9.74 -7.64
CA GLY A 103 -4.27 8.76 -7.16
C GLY A 103 -3.70 9.13 -5.78
N PHE A 104 -3.36 10.40 -5.55
CA PHE A 104 -2.89 10.88 -4.26
C PHE A 104 -3.95 10.73 -3.16
N GLY A 105 -5.21 11.10 -3.42
CA GLY A 105 -6.29 10.88 -2.46
C GLY A 105 -6.55 9.40 -2.16
N LEU A 106 -6.57 8.57 -3.20
CA LEU A 106 -6.79 7.13 -3.07
C LEU A 106 -5.71 6.43 -2.26
N VAL A 107 -4.43 6.78 -2.46
CA VAL A 107 -3.35 6.15 -1.69
C VAL A 107 -3.35 6.57 -0.22
N LEU A 108 -3.73 7.82 0.09
CA LEU A 108 -3.90 8.26 1.48
C LEU A 108 -5.04 7.52 2.17
N LEU A 109 -6.18 7.36 1.48
CA LEU A 109 -7.31 6.61 2.01
C LEU A 109 -6.98 5.12 2.17
N SER A 110 -6.26 4.55 1.19
CA SER A 110 -5.78 3.16 1.27
C SER A 110 -4.82 2.95 2.44
N ALA A 111 -3.88 3.87 2.67
CA ALA A 111 -2.96 3.81 3.80
C ALA A 111 -3.70 3.88 5.14
N LEU A 112 -4.63 4.83 5.29
CA LEU A 112 -5.47 4.95 6.49
C LEU A 112 -6.29 3.68 6.73
N ALA A 113 -6.90 3.13 5.68
CA ALA A 113 -7.69 1.91 5.77
C ALA A 113 -6.84 0.68 6.10
N GLY A 114 -5.59 0.63 5.62
CA GLY A 114 -4.62 -0.38 5.99
C GLY A 114 -4.34 -0.38 7.49
N TYR A 115 -4.06 0.79 8.08
CA TYR A 115 -3.92 0.91 9.55
C TYR A 115 -5.20 0.55 10.30
N GLY A 116 -6.38 0.95 9.79
CA GLY A 116 -7.66 0.60 10.40
C GLY A 116 -7.97 -0.90 10.41
N SER A 117 -7.36 -1.67 9.51
CA SER A 117 -7.61 -3.12 9.42
C SER A 117 -6.91 -3.92 10.53
N VAL A 118 -5.83 -3.41 11.14
CA VAL A 118 -5.03 -4.18 12.10
C VAL A 118 -5.58 -4.12 13.53
N ASP A 119 -6.55 -3.23 13.79
CA ASP A 119 -7.14 -2.99 15.12
C ASP A 119 -6.11 -2.64 16.21
N ASP A 120 -5.11 -1.85 15.83
CA ASP A 120 -4.01 -1.40 16.69
C ASP A 120 -4.03 0.13 16.89
N LEU A 121 -3.45 0.88 15.95
CA LEU A 121 -3.19 2.32 16.01
C LEU A 121 -4.46 3.15 16.19
N LEU A 122 -5.56 2.72 15.54
CA LEU A 122 -6.84 3.42 15.61
C LEU A 122 -7.70 2.94 16.78
N SER A 123 -7.29 1.90 17.50
CA SER A 123 -8.06 1.34 18.60
C SER A 123 -8.28 2.38 19.70
N GLY A 124 -9.48 2.43 20.27
CA GLY A 124 -9.88 3.44 21.25
C GLY A 124 -10.27 4.82 20.69
N THR A 125 -10.05 5.08 19.39
CA THR A 125 -10.52 6.31 18.72
C THR A 125 -11.94 6.16 18.17
N VAL A 126 -12.54 7.25 17.66
CA VAL A 126 -13.84 7.19 16.94
C VAL A 126 -13.73 6.31 15.68
N LEU A 127 -12.60 6.38 14.97
CA LEU A 127 -12.36 5.61 13.75
C LEU A 127 -12.19 4.10 14.05
N GLY A 128 -11.58 3.76 15.18
CA GLY A 128 -11.41 2.38 15.64
C GLY A 128 -12.71 1.66 16.02
N ARG A 129 -13.83 2.38 16.12
CA ARG A 129 -15.15 1.74 16.35
C ARG A 129 -15.71 1.06 15.11
N LEU A 130 -15.18 1.38 13.93
CA LEU A 130 -15.59 0.72 12.69
C LEU A 130 -15.02 -0.70 12.63
N PRO A 131 -15.81 -1.70 12.18
CA PRO A 131 -15.32 -3.07 12.08
C PRO A 131 -14.10 -3.20 11.17
N THR A 132 -13.14 -4.05 11.52
CA THR A 132 -11.91 -4.31 10.76
C THR A 132 -12.22 -4.80 9.35
N VAL A 133 -13.28 -5.59 9.17
CA VAL A 133 -13.76 -6.01 7.84
C VAL A 133 -14.14 -4.83 6.93
N VAL A 134 -14.68 -3.74 7.49
CA VAL A 134 -15.01 -2.53 6.73
C VAL A 134 -13.73 -1.81 6.31
N TRP A 135 -12.77 -1.67 7.23
CA TRP A 135 -11.47 -1.10 6.92
C TRP A 135 -10.71 -1.90 5.87
N TYR A 136 -10.69 -3.22 6.01
CA TYR A 136 -10.06 -4.12 5.06
C TYR A 136 -10.71 -4.05 3.68
N GLY A 137 -12.04 -4.06 3.62
CA GLY A 137 -12.79 -3.86 2.37
C GLY A 137 -12.46 -2.53 1.71
N LEU A 138 -12.43 -1.44 2.48
CA LEU A 138 -12.05 -0.11 1.97
C LEU A 138 -10.61 -0.07 1.44
N HIS A 139 -9.67 -0.72 2.14
CA HIS A 139 -8.28 -0.84 1.71
C HIS A 139 -8.17 -1.54 0.35
N LEU A 140 -8.84 -2.68 0.18
CA LEU A 140 -8.85 -3.40 -1.10
C LEU A 140 -9.50 -2.59 -2.23
N LEU A 141 -10.66 -1.96 -1.97
CA LEU A 141 -11.36 -1.15 -2.96
C LEU A 141 -10.53 0.05 -3.43
N THR A 142 -9.90 0.76 -2.50
CA THR A 142 -9.05 1.91 -2.81
C THR A 142 -7.76 1.51 -3.52
N ALA A 143 -7.16 0.37 -3.15
CA ALA A 143 -6.01 -0.20 -3.88
C ALA A 143 -6.37 -0.54 -5.33
N LEU A 144 -7.54 -1.16 -5.57
CA LEU A 144 -8.02 -1.44 -6.93
C LEU A 144 -8.30 -0.18 -7.73
N ALA A 145 -8.94 0.82 -7.12
CA ALA A 145 -9.19 2.12 -7.76
C ALA A 145 -7.89 2.86 -8.08
N LEU A 146 -6.88 2.77 -7.21
CA LEU A 146 -5.55 3.33 -7.45
C LEU A 146 -4.87 2.63 -8.63
N ALA A 147 -4.90 1.29 -8.66
CA ALA A 147 -4.35 0.51 -9.77
C ALA A 147 -4.97 0.93 -11.11
N ALA A 148 -6.31 1.01 -11.17
CA ALA A 148 -7.03 1.44 -12.35
C ALA A 148 -6.64 2.87 -12.76
N THR A 149 -6.54 3.78 -11.80
CA THR A 149 -6.12 5.17 -12.05
C THR A 149 -4.73 5.25 -12.66
N LEU A 150 -3.77 4.52 -12.10
CA LEU A 150 -2.38 4.47 -12.58
C LEU A 150 -2.31 3.86 -13.99
N VAL A 151 -2.94 2.70 -14.22
CA VAL A 151 -2.90 1.99 -15.52
C VAL A 151 -3.59 2.81 -16.61
N VAL A 152 -4.78 3.36 -16.35
CA VAL A 152 -5.52 4.16 -17.34
C VAL A 152 -4.75 5.44 -17.66
N SER A 153 -4.19 6.11 -16.66
CA SER A 153 -3.36 7.31 -16.87
C SER A 153 -2.11 6.99 -17.68
N SER A 154 -1.38 5.93 -17.31
CA SER A 154 -0.20 5.45 -18.01
C SER A 154 -0.48 5.06 -19.46
N HIS A 155 -1.61 4.40 -19.75
CA HIS A 155 -2.03 4.09 -21.12
C HIS A 155 -2.31 5.37 -21.93
N ARG A 156 -3.10 6.31 -21.37
CA ARG A 156 -3.43 7.58 -22.03
C ARG A 156 -2.18 8.41 -22.34
N GLU A 157 -1.19 8.38 -21.46
CA GLU A 157 0.08 9.09 -21.67
C GLU A 157 0.95 8.43 -22.72
N ALA A 158 0.99 7.09 -22.77
CA ALA A 158 1.73 6.35 -23.79
C ALA A 158 1.19 6.59 -25.20
N VAL A 159 -0.13 6.74 -25.36
CA VAL A 159 -0.75 7.07 -26.66
C VAL A 159 -0.32 8.45 -27.15
N ARG A 160 -0.18 9.43 -26.24
CA ARG A 160 0.23 10.81 -26.58
C ARG A 160 1.74 10.96 -26.73
N ASN A 161 2.48 10.26 -25.89
CA ASN A 161 3.93 10.30 -25.78
C ASN A 161 4.46 8.86 -25.69
N PRO A 162 4.67 8.19 -26.84
CA PRO A 162 5.14 6.81 -26.86
C PRO A 162 6.40 6.60 -26.04
N ARG A 163 6.46 5.44 -25.38
CA ARG A 163 7.63 5.01 -24.60
C ARG A 163 8.71 4.51 -25.53
N THR A 164 9.93 4.96 -25.32
CA THR A 164 11.11 4.35 -25.93
C THR A 164 11.70 3.29 -25.00
N PRO A 165 12.46 2.31 -25.51
CA PRO A 165 13.14 1.33 -24.65
C PRO A 165 14.03 1.98 -23.58
N GLY A 166 14.75 3.05 -23.95
CA GLY A 166 15.58 3.81 -23.00
C GLY A 166 14.78 4.49 -21.90
N PHE A 167 13.57 4.96 -22.21
CA PHE A 167 12.68 5.54 -21.20
C PHE A 167 12.16 4.48 -20.22
N VAL A 168 11.80 3.30 -20.71
CA VAL A 168 11.38 2.18 -19.86
C VAL A 168 12.53 1.67 -18.98
N ALA A 169 13.74 1.56 -19.55
CA ALA A 169 14.92 1.20 -18.78
C ALA A 169 15.20 2.24 -17.68
N LEU A 170 15.09 3.54 -18.00
CA LEU A 170 15.26 4.61 -17.02
C LEU A 170 14.23 4.53 -15.89
N SER A 171 12.95 4.34 -16.20
CA SER A 171 11.90 4.24 -15.16
C SER A 171 12.14 3.04 -14.24
N LEU A 172 12.49 1.88 -14.78
CA LEU A 172 12.82 0.69 -13.99
C LEU A 172 14.05 0.90 -13.11
N VAL A 173 15.12 1.48 -13.66
CA VAL A 173 16.35 1.78 -12.91
C VAL A 173 16.07 2.75 -11.78
N LEU A 174 15.33 3.83 -12.03
CA LEU A 174 14.97 4.80 -10.98
C LEU A 174 14.06 4.19 -9.90
N THR A 175 13.11 3.34 -10.30
CA THR A 175 12.28 2.58 -9.34
C THR A 175 13.15 1.71 -8.44
N ALA A 176 14.12 0.98 -9.00
CA ALA A 176 15.03 0.13 -8.24
C ALA A 176 15.95 0.96 -7.33
N LEU A 177 16.53 2.05 -7.84
CA LEU A 177 17.43 2.91 -7.07
C LEU A 177 16.76 3.49 -5.84
N VAL A 178 15.54 4.01 -5.96
CA VAL A 178 14.80 4.57 -4.82
C VAL A 178 14.40 3.48 -3.82
N PHE A 179 14.20 2.25 -4.28
CA PHE A 179 13.82 1.13 -3.43
C PHE A 179 15.00 0.56 -2.62
N PHE A 180 16.19 0.53 -3.21
CA PHE A 180 17.40 -0.04 -2.62
C PHE A 180 18.37 1.03 -2.09
N TRP A 181 17.96 2.29 -2.03
CA TRP A 181 18.78 3.34 -1.46
C TRP A 181 18.85 3.18 0.08
N PRO A 182 20.06 3.08 0.67
CA PRO A 182 20.25 2.92 2.11
C PRO A 182 19.99 4.20 2.91
#